data_AF-A0A4V2GAM7-F1
#
_entry.id   AF-A0A4V2GAM7-F1
#
_cell.length_a   1.000
_cell.length_b   1.000
_cell.length_c   1.000
_cell.angle_alpha   90.00
_cell.angle_beta   90.00
_cell.angle_gamma   90.00
#
_symmetry.space_group_name_H-M   'P 1'
#
loop_
_entity.id
_entity.type
_entity.pdbx_description
1 polymer ?
#
loop_
_entity_poly.entity_id
_entity_poly.type
_entity_poly.pdbx_seq_one_letter_code
_entity_poly.pdbx_strand_id
1 'polypeptide(L)'
;MASGGARSRSGPAPDPDSYRSQNREWIDLPAAGFSGEVPNFPLAGALGVESELWAELWSKPQASAWSALGLKYQVAAYVRAFLESVEPEASAGLKTAVLRMENELGISIAGMKQNLWRVAATPSSTSEAVKKPAARKTPTNNWLEAVRVEGA
;
A
#
# COMPACT_ATOMS: atom_id res chain seq x y z
N MET A 1 13.29 -33.27 -1.11
CA MET A 1 12.62 -32.04 -0.63
C MET A 1 13.30 -30.85 -1.29
N ALA A 2 12.67 -30.17 -2.23
CA ALA A 2 13.25 -28.96 -2.83
C ALA A 2 12.91 -27.76 -1.93
N SER A 3 13.89 -27.16 -1.26
CA SER A 3 13.65 -25.91 -0.54
C SER A 3 13.53 -24.77 -1.56
N GLY A 4 12.42 -24.04 -1.51
CA GLY A 4 12.24 -22.84 -2.33
C GLY A 4 13.26 -21.77 -1.91
N GLY A 5 14.03 -21.26 -2.87
CA GLY A 5 15.04 -20.23 -2.63
C GLY A 5 14.48 -18.97 -1.97
N ALA A 6 15.39 -18.19 -1.37
CA ALA A 6 15.08 -16.97 -0.63
C ALA A 6 14.16 -16.04 -1.44
N ARG A 7 12.96 -15.80 -0.92
CA ARG A 7 12.01 -14.84 -1.50
C ARG A 7 12.34 -13.48 -0.90
N SER A 8 12.14 -12.39 -1.64
CA SER A 8 12.30 -11.01 -1.13
C SER A 8 11.45 -10.68 0.12
N ARG A 9 10.56 -11.61 0.52
CA ARG A 9 9.64 -11.54 1.67
C ARG A 9 9.80 -12.73 2.63
N SER A 10 10.77 -13.64 2.43
CA SER A 10 11.06 -14.71 3.38
C SER A 10 12.32 -14.37 4.18
N GLY A 11 12.12 -14.03 5.44
CA GLY A 11 13.17 -13.77 6.41
C GLY A 11 12.54 -13.37 7.74
N PRO A 12 13.24 -13.54 8.87
CA PRO A 12 12.83 -12.95 10.14
C PRO A 12 12.55 -11.46 9.97
N ALA A 13 11.58 -10.94 10.71
CA ALA A 13 11.32 -9.50 10.72
C ALA A 13 12.63 -8.74 10.97
N PRO A 14 12.90 -7.63 10.24
CA PRO A 14 14.11 -6.86 10.43
C PRO A 14 14.27 -6.50 11.90
N ASP A 15 15.44 -6.80 12.47
CA ASP A 15 15.73 -6.49 13.86
C ASP A 15 15.63 -4.97 14.08
N PRO A 16 14.75 -4.48 14.97
CA PRO A 16 14.58 -3.06 15.24
C PRO A 16 15.86 -2.40 15.78
N ASP A 17 16.78 -3.17 16.36
CA ASP A 17 18.04 -2.65 16.90
C ASP A 17 19.19 -2.68 15.87
N SER A 18 18.93 -3.15 14.64
CA SER A 18 19.94 -3.13 13.58
C SER A 18 20.10 -1.73 12.98
N TYR A 19 21.34 -1.27 12.82
CA TYR A 19 21.67 0.03 12.22
C TYR A 19 21.05 0.22 10.81
N ARG A 20 20.86 -0.87 10.06
CA ARG A 20 20.19 -0.86 8.73
C ARG A 20 18.67 -0.66 8.80
N SER A 21 18.00 -1.03 9.89
CA SER A 21 16.56 -0.81 10.07
C SER A 21 16.26 0.59 10.61
N GLN A 22 17.19 1.20 11.34
CA GLN A 22 17.05 2.51 11.97
C GLN A 22 17.06 3.70 10.98
N ASN A 23 17.70 3.57 9.81
CA ASN A 23 17.86 4.67 8.83
C ASN A 23 16.84 4.63 7.67
N ARG A 24 15.60 4.21 7.92
CA ARG A 24 14.54 4.17 6.90
C ARG A 24 13.68 5.43 6.96
N GLU A 25 13.97 6.40 6.10
CA GLU A 25 13.24 7.66 6.02
C GLU A 25 11.94 7.52 5.21
N TRP A 26 10.89 8.21 5.67
CA TRP A 26 9.63 8.29 4.94
C TRP A 26 9.72 9.34 3.84
N ILE A 27 9.23 9.00 2.65
CA ILE A 27 9.11 9.90 1.51
C ILE A 27 7.72 10.54 1.54
N ASP A 28 7.71 11.87 1.56
CA ASP A 28 6.51 12.69 1.50
C ASP A 28 6.07 12.90 0.04
N LEU A 29 4.93 12.31 -0.34
CA LEU A 29 4.30 12.46 -1.64
C LEU A 29 3.40 13.70 -1.67
N PRO A 30 3.27 14.38 -2.82
CA PRO A 30 2.49 15.60 -2.94
C PRO A 30 0.99 15.36 -2.74
N ALA A 31 0.39 16.00 -1.75
CA ALA A 31 -1.04 15.85 -1.41
C ALA A 31 -2.00 16.22 -2.54
N ALA A 32 -1.60 17.21 -3.36
CA ALA A 32 -2.38 17.68 -4.50
C ALA A 32 -2.39 16.70 -5.68
N GLY A 33 -1.67 15.57 -5.59
CA GLY A 33 -1.46 14.66 -6.70
C GLY A 33 -0.17 14.94 -7.46
N PHE A 34 -0.01 14.30 -8.61
CA PHE A 34 1.16 14.50 -9.46
C PHE A 34 1.04 15.77 -10.30
N SER A 35 2.06 16.62 -10.21
CA SER A 35 2.14 17.90 -10.94
C SER A 35 2.96 17.84 -12.23
N GLY A 36 3.55 16.68 -12.55
CA GLY A 36 4.35 16.50 -13.76
C GLY A 36 3.51 16.18 -14.99
N GLU A 37 4.16 16.13 -16.15
CA GLU A 37 3.53 15.69 -17.39
C GLU A 37 3.18 14.20 -17.31
N VAL A 38 1.91 13.86 -17.57
CA VAL A 38 1.46 12.47 -17.63
C VAL A 38 2.08 11.84 -18.88
N PRO A 39 2.90 10.79 -18.74
CA PRO A 39 3.53 10.16 -19.89
C PRO A 39 2.49 9.46 -20.76
N ASN A 40 2.74 9.41 -22.08
CA ASN A 40 1.93 8.60 -22.99
C ASN A 40 1.95 7.12 -22.58
N PHE A 41 0.81 6.44 -22.75
CA PHE A 41 0.68 5.02 -22.44
C PHE A 41 1.69 4.21 -23.27
N PRO A 42 2.62 3.48 -22.62
CA PRO A 42 3.81 2.97 -23.30
C PRO A 42 3.62 1.62 -24.01
N LEU A 43 2.48 0.95 -23.83
CA LEU A 43 2.19 -0.34 -24.46
C LEU A 43 1.40 -0.16 -25.75
N ALA A 44 1.72 -0.97 -26.76
CA ALA A 44 1.05 -0.93 -28.05
C ALA A 44 -0.43 -1.35 -27.94
N GLY A 45 -1.30 -0.71 -28.72
CA GLY A 45 -2.73 -1.02 -28.75
C GLY A 45 -3.47 -0.56 -27.49
N ALA A 46 -3.19 0.64 -27.00
CA ALA A 46 -3.88 1.21 -25.86
C ALA A 46 -5.40 1.27 -26.13
N LEU A 47 -6.19 0.66 -25.25
CA LEU A 47 -7.65 0.79 -25.30
C LEU A 47 -8.08 2.13 -24.66
N GLY A 48 -9.28 2.62 -25.01
CA GLY A 48 -9.82 3.85 -24.40
C GLY A 48 -9.91 3.74 -22.88
N VAL A 49 -10.42 2.62 -22.38
CA VAL A 49 -10.52 2.31 -20.95
C VAL A 49 -9.15 2.21 -20.26
N GLU A 50 -8.11 1.72 -20.95
CA GLU A 50 -6.74 1.70 -20.43
C GLU A 50 -6.21 3.12 -20.25
N SER A 51 -6.52 4.01 -21.20
CA SER A 51 -6.08 5.40 -21.20
C SER A 51 -6.76 6.22 -20.09
N GLU A 52 -8.03 5.96 -19.82
CA GLU A 52 -8.78 6.58 -18.72
C GLU A 52 -8.21 6.17 -17.36
N LEU A 53 -8.04 4.87 -17.11
CA LEU A 53 -7.45 4.38 -15.86
C LEU A 53 -6.00 4.84 -15.70
N TRP A 54 -5.24 4.88 -16.79
CA TRP A 54 -3.89 5.43 -16.80
C TRP A 54 -3.86 6.90 -16.36
N ALA A 55 -4.72 7.75 -16.94
CA ALA A 55 -4.81 9.16 -16.55
C ALA A 55 -5.22 9.32 -15.08
N GLU A 56 -6.16 8.50 -14.60
CA GLU A 56 -6.55 8.51 -13.19
C GLU A 56 -5.39 8.13 -12.27
N LEU A 57 -4.67 7.05 -12.56
CA LEU A 57 -3.52 6.62 -11.76
C LEU A 57 -2.42 7.69 -11.73
N TRP A 58 -2.11 8.29 -12.89
CA TRP A 58 -1.10 9.34 -12.97
C TRP A 58 -1.53 10.65 -12.32
N SER A 59 -2.80 10.84 -11.97
CA SER A 59 -3.22 11.99 -11.14
C SER A 59 -2.87 11.83 -9.65
N LYS A 60 -2.65 10.59 -9.17
CA LYS A 60 -2.46 10.30 -7.75
C LYS A 60 -1.07 10.75 -7.24
N PRO A 61 -0.91 11.04 -5.94
CA PRO A 61 0.38 11.43 -5.34
C PRO A 61 1.53 10.47 -5.65
N GLN A 62 1.23 9.17 -5.70
CA GLN A 62 2.18 8.07 -5.97
C GLN A 62 2.87 8.21 -7.32
N ALA A 63 2.24 8.86 -8.30
CA ALA A 63 2.82 9.04 -9.62
C ALA A 63 4.07 9.92 -9.63
N SER A 64 4.27 10.77 -8.61
CA SER A 64 5.54 11.47 -8.40
C SER A 64 6.70 10.51 -8.17
N ALA A 65 6.49 9.46 -7.36
CA ALA A 65 7.47 8.43 -7.10
C ALA A 65 7.67 7.53 -8.33
N TRP A 66 6.60 7.18 -9.05
CA TRP A 66 6.72 6.39 -10.28
C TRP A 66 7.51 7.13 -11.36
N SER A 67 7.31 8.44 -11.50
CA SER A 67 8.06 9.30 -12.39
C SER A 67 9.55 9.31 -12.03
N ALA A 68 9.87 9.57 -10.76
CA ALA A 68 11.25 9.60 -10.28
C ALA A 68 11.99 8.26 -10.43
N LEU A 69 11.26 7.14 -10.29
CA LEU A 69 11.82 5.78 -10.41
C LEU A 69 11.74 5.21 -11.84
N GLY A 70 11.12 5.91 -12.79
CA GLY A 70 10.96 5.45 -14.17
C GLY A 70 10.02 4.25 -14.35
N LEU A 71 9.02 4.09 -13.48
CA LEU A 71 8.16 2.89 -13.39
C LEU A 71 6.98 2.84 -14.39
N LYS A 72 7.05 3.61 -15.48
CA LYS A 72 5.93 3.77 -16.42
C LYS A 72 5.44 2.43 -17.01
N TYR A 73 6.34 1.49 -17.30
CA TYR A 73 5.97 0.20 -17.88
C TYR A 73 5.29 -0.72 -16.85
N GLN A 74 5.71 -0.66 -15.60
CA GLN A 74 5.14 -1.43 -14.50
C GLN A 74 3.71 -0.95 -14.19
N VAL A 75 3.50 0.38 -14.17
CA VAL A 75 2.16 0.98 -14.05
C VAL A 75 1.28 0.56 -15.24
N ALA A 76 1.83 0.52 -16.46
CA ALA A 76 1.05 0.17 -17.65
C ALA A 76 0.65 -1.32 -17.66
N ALA A 77 1.57 -2.18 -17.23
CA ALA A 77 1.29 -3.60 -17.01
C ALA A 77 0.20 -3.79 -15.94
N TYR A 78 0.23 -2.99 -14.87
CA TYR A 78 -0.80 -3.02 -13.83
C TYR A 78 -2.18 -2.63 -14.38
N VAL A 79 -2.26 -1.54 -15.16
CA VAL A 79 -3.53 -1.11 -15.80
C VAL A 79 -4.16 -2.24 -16.59
N ARG A 80 -3.37 -2.91 -17.45
CA ARG A 80 -3.87 -4.05 -18.25
C ARG A 80 -4.32 -5.21 -17.39
N ALA A 81 -3.45 -5.65 -16.49
CA ALA A 81 -3.72 -6.79 -15.64
C ALA A 81 -4.93 -6.52 -14.72
N PHE A 82 -5.09 -5.29 -14.24
CA PHE A 82 -6.22 -4.88 -13.41
C PHE A 82 -7.54 -4.99 -14.19
N LEU A 83 -7.62 -4.39 -15.37
CA LEU A 83 -8.82 -4.45 -16.21
C LEU A 83 -9.16 -5.90 -16.56
N GLU A 84 -8.18 -6.68 -16.99
CA GLU A 84 -8.37 -8.11 -17.27
C GLU A 84 -8.80 -8.89 -16.01
N SER A 85 -8.33 -8.52 -14.82
CA SER A 85 -8.66 -9.20 -13.57
C SER A 85 -10.10 -8.98 -13.08
N VAL A 86 -10.76 -7.92 -13.55
CA VAL A 86 -12.14 -7.59 -13.19
C VAL A 86 -13.14 -8.41 -14.01
N GLU A 87 -12.70 -8.98 -15.14
CA GLU A 87 -13.56 -9.82 -15.99
C GLU A 87 -14.09 -11.05 -15.24
N PRO A 88 -15.31 -11.52 -15.55
CA PRO A 88 -15.93 -12.67 -14.87
C PRO A 88 -15.06 -13.94 -14.91
N GLU A 89 -14.40 -14.18 -16.05
CA GLU A 89 -13.58 -15.36 -16.32
C GLU A 89 -12.13 -15.22 -15.85
N ALA A 90 -11.78 -14.10 -15.20
CA ALA A 90 -10.42 -13.84 -14.77
C ALA A 90 -9.93 -14.86 -13.74
N SER A 91 -8.76 -15.46 -14.03
CA SER A 91 -8.16 -16.47 -13.17
C SER A 91 -7.79 -15.92 -11.79
N ALA A 92 -7.88 -16.77 -10.76
CA ALA A 92 -7.45 -16.42 -9.40
C ALA A 92 -5.94 -16.06 -9.34
N GLY A 93 -5.14 -16.66 -10.23
CA GLY A 93 -3.72 -16.34 -10.38
C GLY A 93 -3.49 -14.90 -10.82
N LEU A 94 -4.23 -14.43 -11.82
CA LEU A 94 -4.17 -13.05 -12.29
C LEU A 94 -4.60 -12.07 -11.20
N LYS A 95 -5.71 -12.33 -10.52
CA LYS A 95 -6.17 -11.50 -9.38
C LYS A 95 -5.11 -11.39 -8.28
N THR A 96 -4.43 -12.50 -7.98
CA THR A 96 -3.31 -12.51 -7.01
C THR A 96 -2.10 -11.72 -7.53
N ALA A 97 -1.79 -11.78 -8.82
CA ALA A 97 -0.71 -11.02 -9.43
C ALA A 97 -0.99 -9.50 -9.37
N VAL A 98 -2.22 -9.08 -9.68
CA VAL A 98 -2.65 -7.68 -9.59
C VAL A 98 -2.48 -7.13 -8.18
N LEU A 99 -2.91 -7.85 -7.15
CA LEU A 99 -2.72 -7.42 -5.76
C LEU A 99 -1.24 -7.26 -5.39
N ARG A 100 -0.35 -8.10 -5.95
CA ARG A 100 1.09 -7.96 -5.74
C ARG A 100 1.62 -6.71 -6.44
N MET A 101 1.24 -6.48 -7.69
CA MET A 101 1.62 -5.29 -8.46
C MET A 101 1.14 -4.01 -7.77
N GLU A 102 -0.09 -4.00 -7.25
CA GLU A 102 -0.65 -2.89 -6.49
C GLU A 102 0.18 -2.56 -5.25
N ASN A 103 0.66 -3.58 -4.53
CA ASN A 103 1.57 -3.41 -3.40
C ASN A 103 2.93 -2.87 -3.83
N GLU A 104 3.51 -3.38 -4.92
CA GLU A 104 4.82 -2.94 -5.42
C GLU A 104 4.79 -1.48 -5.90
N LEU A 105 3.71 -1.09 -6.57
CA LEU A 105 3.48 0.28 -7.02
C LEU A 105 3.08 1.24 -5.87
N GLY A 106 2.90 0.75 -4.65
CA GLY A 106 2.49 1.60 -3.53
C GLY A 106 1.07 2.17 -3.68
N ILE A 107 0.21 1.52 -4.47
CA ILE A 107 -1.20 1.92 -4.60
C ILE A 107 -1.96 1.48 -3.35
N SER A 108 -1.65 0.30 -2.82
CA SER A 108 -2.25 -0.21 -1.60
C SER A 108 -1.65 0.44 -0.34
N ILE A 109 -2.40 0.41 0.77
CA ILE A 109 -1.91 0.89 2.09
C ILE A 109 -0.66 0.11 2.53
N ALA A 110 -0.62 -1.20 2.28
CA ALA A 110 0.52 -2.03 2.61
C ALA A 110 1.74 -1.67 1.74
N GLY A 111 1.53 -1.37 0.46
CA GLY A 111 2.55 -0.89 -0.47
C GLY A 111 3.12 0.47 -0.07
N MET A 112 2.26 1.42 0.29
CA MET A 112 2.65 2.72 0.83
C MET A 112 3.57 2.56 2.04
N LYS A 113 3.18 1.73 3.01
CA LYS A 113 4.01 1.44 4.20
C LYS A 113 5.32 0.74 3.83
N GLN A 114 5.30 -0.21 2.89
CA GLN A 114 6.47 -0.98 2.48
C GLN A 114 7.50 -0.10 1.77
N ASN A 115 7.02 0.83 0.93
CA ASN A 115 7.85 1.79 0.21
C ASN A 115 8.22 3.01 1.07
N LEU A 116 7.72 3.07 2.32
CA LEU A 116 7.86 4.20 3.24
C LEU A 116 7.34 5.49 2.63
N TRP A 117 6.26 5.41 1.87
CA TRP A 117 5.60 6.55 1.27
C TRP A 117 4.44 6.99 2.15
N ARG A 118 4.31 8.29 2.34
CA ARG A 118 3.15 8.91 2.98
C ARG A 118 2.74 10.14 2.19
N VAL A 119 1.45 10.45 2.18
CA VAL A 119 0.96 11.68 1.54
C VAL A 119 1.22 12.83 2.50
N ALA A 120 1.87 13.88 2.02
CA ALA A 120 2.13 15.09 2.80
C ALA A 120 0.80 15.67 3.30
N ALA A 121 0.77 16.22 4.51
CA ALA A 121 -0.40 16.96 4.96
C ALA A 121 -0.40 18.33 4.29
N THR A 122 -1.45 18.67 3.54
CA THR A 122 -1.68 20.05 3.10
C THR A 122 -1.89 20.92 4.33
N PRO A 123 -1.26 22.11 4.46
CA PRO A 123 -1.39 22.96 5.65
C PRO A 123 -2.79 23.61 5.83
N SER A 124 -3.85 23.09 5.22
CA SER A 124 -5.22 23.65 5.30
C SER A 124 -6.23 22.62 5.83
N SER A 125 -6.11 22.28 7.10
CA SER A 125 -7.25 22.16 8.00
C SER A 125 -6.68 22.01 9.41
N THR A 126 -6.98 22.97 10.26
CA THR A 126 -6.82 22.87 11.71
C THR A 126 -7.55 21.61 12.20
N SER A 127 -6.85 20.48 12.19
CA SER A 127 -7.23 19.33 13.00
C SER A 127 -6.78 19.69 14.40
N GLU A 128 -7.70 20.27 15.17
CA GLU A 128 -7.56 20.37 16.61
C GLU A 128 -7.05 19.01 17.09
N ALA A 129 -5.86 19.03 17.68
CA ALA A 129 -5.27 17.87 18.30
C ALA A 129 -6.29 17.30 19.30
N VAL A 130 -7.00 16.25 18.89
CA VAL A 130 -7.77 15.43 19.81
C VAL A 130 -6.76 14.84 20.77
N LYS A 131 -6.61 15.50 21.92
CA LYS A 131 -5.87 14.99 23.07
C LYS A 131 -6.44 13.60 23.35
N LYS A 132 -5.68 12.57 23.00
CA LYS A 132 -5.95 11.17 23.34
C LYS A 132 -6.27 11.14 24.85
N PRO A 133 -7.49 10.77 25.28
CA PRO A 133 -7.75 10.63 26.70
C PRO A 133 -6.80 9.55 27.23
N ALA A 134 -6.11 9.86 28.32
CA ALA A 134 -5.17 8.96 28.97
C ALA A 134 -5.83 7.59 29.18
N ALA A 135 -5.14 6.53 28.74
CA ALA A 135 -5.60 5.16 28.88
C ALA A 135 -5.95 4.88 30.35
N ARG A 136 -7.24 4.60 30.62
CA ARG A 136 -7.65 4.02 31.90
C ARG A 136 -6.99 2.65 32.01
N LYS A 137 -6.07 2.50 32.96
CA LYS A 137 -5.56 1.19 33.39
C LYS A 137 -6.75 0.42 33.99
N THR A 138 -7.29 -0.56 33.27
CA THR A 138 -8.15 -1.55 33.89
C THR A 138 -7.30 -2.43 34.80
N PRO A 139 -7.71 -2.69 36.05
CA PRO A 139 -7.02 -3.66 36.88
C PRO A 139 -7.14 -5.03 36.23
N THR A 140 -6.01 -5.58 35.81
CA THR A 140 -5.86 -6.98 35.45
C THR A 140 -6.23 -7.81 36.68
N ASN A 141 -7.13 -8.79 36.51
CA ASN A 141 -7.55 -9.82 37.49
C ASN A 141 -8.98 -9.72 38.04
N ASN A 142 -9.99 -9.39 37.22
CA ASN A 142 -11.39 -9.60 37.65
C ASN A 142 -12.27 -10.41 36.67
N TRP A 143 -11.66 -11.33 35.93
CA TRP A 143 -12.42 -12.25 35.06
C TRP A 143 -12.77 -13.58 35.75
N LEU A 144 -12.14 -13.90 36.88
CA LEU A 144 -12.37 -15.14 37.64
C LEU A 144 -13.53 -15.06 38.63
N GLU A 145 -14.00 -13.87 39.03
CA GLU A 145 -15.19 -13.72 39.90
C GLU A 145 -16.53 -13.81 39.15
N ALA A 146 -16.52 -13.67 37.82
CA ALA A 146 -17.74 -13.56 37.02
C ALA A 146 -18.37 -14.91 36.62
N VAL A 147 -17.76 -16.05 36.95
CA VAL A 147 -18.27 -17.39 36.61
C VAL A 147 -18.51 -18.18 37.88
N ARG A 148 -19.55 -17.81 38.63
CA ARG A 148 -20.16 -18.71 39.62
C ARG A 148 -21.26 -19.49 38.90
N VAL A 149 -20.93 -20.73 38.54
CA VAL A 149 -21.91 -21.72 38.06
C VAL A 149 -22.78 -22.11 39.24
N GLU A 150 -23.99 -21.57 39.33
CA GLU A 150 -25.03 -22.13 40.20
C GLU A 150 -25.67 -23.31 39.48
N GLY A 151 -25.28 -24.51 39.89
CA GLY A 151 -26.08 -25.71 39.69
C GLY A 151 -26.97 -25.96 40.89
N ALA A 152 -28.26 -26.18 40.62
CA ALA A 152 -29.17 -27.09 41.32
C ALA A 152 -30.47 -27.18 40.51
#